data_AF-A0A2S8BE96-F1
#
_entry.id   AF-A0A2S8BE96-F1
#
_cell.length_a   1.000
_cell.length_b   1.000
_cell.length_c   1.000
_cell.angle_alpha   90.00
_cell.angle_beta   90.00
_cell.angle_gamma   90.00
#
_symmetry.space_group_name_H-M   'P 1'
#
loop_
_entity.id
_entity.type
_entity.pdbx_description
1 polymer ?
#
loop_
_entity_poly.entity_id
_entity_poly.type
_entity_poly.pdbx_seq_one_letter_code
_entity_poly.pdbx_strand_id
1 'polypeptide(L)'
;MTSLGLLGNDDTARQLTPLLRAWPGESQHKRAVTGLDVLEGIGSDVALMMLNGVAGKVKFKALQDRAREKIDQIALNRGLTTAELEDRLAPDLGLDADGTLLLDFGPRRFRVGFDEALKPFVRDADGARLKELPKARRDDDTELAAAAATRWKTLKKGARTVAGQQLLRLELAMCTRRHWDTEVFEQFLAGHPLVRHLVRRLVWAVYTETDTIQRCFRVAEDGQYTDADDEPVTLPTGALIRLPHPLELSSDDRTAFGQLFTDYELLQPFPQLDRDTYRLTDAERAATELTRWADLTVPIGKILGLTNRGWERGEPEDAGVVMEMVKPLAGGSALVAELSDGLSISTGTIDAFAAEQQIIRVFVGGPGRWGTDRPQHTFGGLDDITASELIRDLEALRS
;
A
#
# COMPACT_ATOMS: atom_id res chain seq x y z
N MET A 1 -16.56 1.70 33.18
CA MET A 1 -16.14 1.62 31.76
C MET A 1 -14.63 1.52 31.65
N THR A 2 -13.88 2.33 32.42
CA THR A 2 -12.40 2.30 32.47
C THR A 2 -11.80 0.93 32.79
N SER A 3 -12.43 0.10 33.63
CA SER A 3 -11.97 -1.28 33.90
C SER A 3 -11.98 -2.20 32.68
N LEU A 4 -12.82 -1.91 31.67
CA LEU A 4 -12.85 -2.67 30.42
C LEU A 4 -11.66 -2.34 29.50
N GLY A 5 -10.97 -1.22 29.72
CA GLY A 5 -9.72 -0.95 28.98
C GLY A 5 -8.58 -1.87 29.41
N LEU A 6 -8.62 -2.36 30.66
CA LEU A 6 -7.59 -3.25 31.23
C LEU A 6 -7.97 -4.73 31.15
N LEU A 7 -9.27 -5.04 31.15
CA LEU A 7 -9.80 -6.41 31.18
C LEU A 7 -10.55 -6.81 29.90
N GLY A 8 -10.75 -5.87 28.97
CA GLY A 8 -11.47 -6.09 27.73
C GLY A 8 -10.61 -6.78 26.68
N ASN A 9 -11.29 -7.35 25.70
CA ASN A 9 -10.71 -8.07 24.56
C ASN A 9 -11.35 -7.61 23.24
N ASP A 10 -11.05 -8.29 22.14
CA ASP A 10 -11.59 -7.97 20.82
C ASP A 10 -13.12 -7.97 20.75
N ASP A 11 -13.78 -8.85 21.51
CA ASP A 11 -15.24 -8.86 21.58
C ASP A 11 -15.79 -7.61 22.27
N THR A 12 -15.09 -7.15 23.31
CA THR A 12 -15.40 -5.87 23.97
C THR A 12 -15.26 -4.72 22.98
N ALA A 13 -14.21 -4.71 22.17
CA ALA A 13 -13.99 -3.68 21.15
C ALA A 13 -15.10 -3.66 20.09
N ARG A 14 -15.49 -4.83 19.56
CA ARG A 14 -16.57 -4.97 18.58
C ARG A 14 -17.92 -4.50 19.13
N GLN A 15 -18.26 -4.87 20.36
CA GLN A 15 -19.53 -4.49 20.99
C GLN A 15 -19.58 -3.01 21.36
N LEU A 16 -18.45 -2.41 21.77
CA LEU A 16 -18.39 -1.01 22.17
C LEU A 16 -18.55 -0.06 20.97
N THR A 17 -18.00 -0.42 19.81
CA THR A 17 -17.89 0.47 18.64
C THR A 17 -19.23 1.04 18.15
N PRO A 18 -20.32 0.26 17.98
CA PRO A 18 -21.64 0.80 17.64
C PRO A 18 -22.13 1.86 18.64
N LEU A 19 -21.85 1.67 19.95
CA LEU A 19 -22.25 2.61 21.00
C LEU A 19 -21.47 3.92 20.90
N LEU A 20 -20.18 3.87 20.59
CA LEU A 20 -19.35 5.08 20.37
C LEU A 20 -19.90 5.96 19.25
N ARG A 21 -20.52 5.35 18.23
CA ARG A 21 -21.13 6.06 17.11
C ARG A 21 -22.47 6.70 17.48
N ALA A 22 -23.23 6.08 18.39
CA ALA A 22 -24.56 6.53 18.80
C ALA A 22 -24.52 7.63 19.89
N TRP A 23 -23.71 7.44 20.93
CA TRP A 23 -23.68 8.30 22.12
C TRP A 23 -23.54 9.81 21.87
N PRO A 24 -22.72 10.28 20.92
CA PRO A 24 -22.67 11.71 20.61
C PRO A 24 -24.00 12.30 20.13
N GLY A 25 -24.86 11.51 19.48
CA GLY A 25 -26.21 11.93 19.09
C GLY A 25 -27.21 11.96 20.25
N GLU A 26 -26.87 11.31 21.37
CA GLU A 26 -27.68 11.23 22.59
C GLU A 26 -27.15 12.17 23.70
N SER A 27 -26.34 13.16 23.33
CA SER A 27 -25.67 14.09 24.26
C SER A 27 -24.69 13.41 25.25
N GLN A 28 -24.28 12.16 24.98
CA GLN A 28 -23.35 11.38 25.81
C GLN A 28 -21.88 11.49 25.32
N HIS A 29 -21.43 12.67 24.88
CA HIS A 29 -20.09 12.86 24.30
C HIS A 29 -18.94 12.40 25.19
N LYS A 30 -18.98 12.71 26.49
CA LYS A 30 -17.95 12.29 27.45
C LYS A 30 -17.83 10.76 27.50
N ARG A 31 -18.96 10.06 27.40
CA ARG A 31 -19.03 8.59 27.40
C ARG A 31 -18.40 8.01 26.12
N ALA A 32 -18.63 8.64 24.98
CA ALA A 32 -17.98 8.27 23.72
C ALA A 32 -16.46 8.45 23.79
N VAL A 33 -15.97 9.55 24.36
CA VAL A 33 -14.53 9.77 24.57
C VAL A 33 -13.94 8.71 25.50
N THR A 34 -14.56 8.44 26.65
CA THR A 34 -14.10 7.36 27.56
C THR A 34 -14.09 5.99 26.88
N GLY A 35 -15.03 5.73 25.97
CA GLY A 35 -15.03 4.50 25.21
C GLY A 35 -13.90 4.40 24.17
N LEU A 36 -13.40 5.53 23.64
CA LEU A 36 -12.16 5.53 22.85
C LEU A 36 -10.94 5.18 23.71
N ASP A 37 -10.88 5.68 24.96
CA ASP A 37 -9.82 5.32 25.90
C ASP A 37 -9.86 3.81 26.25
N VAL A 38 -11.05 3.18 26.24
CA VAL A 38 -11.17 1.72 26.40
C VAL A 38 -10.58 0.98 25.19
N LEU A 39 -10.85 1.43 23.96
CA LEU A 39 -10.25 0.82 22.76
C LEU A 39 -8.72 1.00 22.74
N GLU A 40 -8.22 2.17 23.13
CA GLU A 40 -6.78 2.40 23.33
C GLU A 40 -6.19 1.44 24.35
N GLY A 41 -6.85 1.25 25.50
CA GLY A 41 -6.39 0.33 26.54
C GLY A 41 -6.33 -1.13 26.07
N ILE A 42 -7.29 -1.56 25.24
CA ILE A 42 -7.25 -2.91 24.62
C ILE A 42 -6.07 -3.02 23.66
N GLY A 43 -5.83 -2.01 22.83
CA GLY A 43 -4.64 -1.89 21.98
C GLY A 43 -4.45 -2.94 20.88
N SER A 44 -5.37 -3.89 20.73
CA SER A 44 -5.30 -4.97 19.73
C SER A 44 -5.50 -4.45 18.30
N ASP A 45 -5.22 -5.30 17.31
CA ASP A 45 -5.51 -4.98 15.90
C ASP A 45 -7.00 -4.74 15.66
N VAL A 46 -7.87 -5.49 16.34
CA VAL A 46 -9.31 -5.25 16.29
C VAL A 46 -9.64 -3.88 16.87
N ALA A 47 -9.03 -3.48 17.98
CA ALA A 47 -9.24 -2.15 18.55
C ALA A 47 -8.77 -1.02 17.61
N LEU A 48 -7.62 -1.18 16.94
CA LEU A 48 -7.14 -0.26 15.90
C LEU A 48 -8.16 -0.12 14.75
N MET A 49 -8.63 -1.25 14.20
CA MET A 49 -9.63 -1.26 13.14
C MET A 49 -10.93 -0.57 13.58
N MET A 50 -11.36 -0.82 14.82
CA MET A 50 -12.56 -0.19 15.39
C MET A 50 -12.39 1.33 15.53
N LEU A 51 -11.25 1.80 16.06
CA LEU A 51 -10.91 3.22 16.17
C LEU A 51 -10.87 3.90 14.80
N ASN A 52 -10.27 3.25 13.80
CA ASN A 52 -10.25 3.75 12.42
C ASN A 52 -11.67 3.89 11.84
N GLY A 53 -12.52 2.90 12.11
CA GLY A 53 -13.93 2.94 11.77
C GLY A 53 -14.66 4.12 12.41
N VAL A 54 -14.33 4.49 13.65
CA VAL A 54 -14.87 5.69 14.31
C VAL A 54 -14.33 6.97 13.66
N ALA A 55 -13.01 7.04 13.44
CA ALA A 55 -12.33 8.18 12.83
C ALA A 55 -12.85 8.52 11.42
N GLY A 56 -13.26 7.51 10.65
CA GLY A 56 -13.75 7.68 9.28
C GLY A 56 -15.28 7.82 9.12
N LYS A 57 -16.08 7.17 9.99
CA LYS A 57 -17.54 7.02 9.76
C LYS A 57 -18.43 7.91 10.64
N VAL A 58 -17.92 8.51 11.72
CA VAL A 58 -18.74 9.32 12.64
C VAL A 58 -18.81 10.78 12.18
N LYS A 59 -19.96 11.45 12.35
CA LYS A 59 -20.17 12.85 11.91
C LYS A 59 -19.55 13.93 12.82
N PHE A 60 -19.02 13.55 13.98
CA PHE A 60 -18.57 14.47 15.04
C PHE A 60 -17.04 14.63 14.99
N LYS A 61 -16.56 15.79 14.49
CA LYS A 61 -15.13 16.06 14.24
C LYS A 61 -14.24 15.84 15.46
N ALA A 62 -14.63 16.35 16.63
CA ALA A 62 -13.83 16.18 17.86
C ALA A 62 -13.64 14.70 18.26
N LEU A 63 -14.63 13.84 18.00
CA LEU A 63 -14.50 12.41 18.25
C LEU A 63 -13.64 11.71 17.20
N GLN A 64 -13.72 12.15 15.94
CA GLN A 64 -12.82 11.67 14.88
C GLN A 64 -11.36 11.98 15.22
N ASP A 65 -11.07 13.21 15.63
CA ASP A 65 -9.72 13.66 15.98
C ASP A 65 -9.18 12.88 17.16
N ARG A 66 -10.00 12.72 18.21
CA ARG A 66 -9.63 11.92 19.37
C ARG A 66 -9.36 10.46 18.99
N ALA A 67 -10.14 9.87 18.09
CA ALA A 67 -9.90 8.51 17.62
C ALA A 67 -8.58 8.38 16.84
N ARG A 68 -8.22 9.38 16.04
CA ARG A 68 -6.91 9.45 15.34
C ARG A 68 -5.76 9.52 16.32
N GLU A 69 -5.86 10.40 17.32
CA GLU A 69 -4.86 10.47 18.40
C GLU A 69 -4.67 9.11 19.09
N LYS A 70 -5.76 8.35 19.34
CA LYS A 70 -5.64 7.01 19.94
C LYS A 70 -4.98 5.99 19.03
N ILE A 71 -5.21 6.07 17.72
CA ILE A 71 -4.53 5.22 16.73
C ILE A 71 -3.03 5.48 16.79
N ASP A 72 -2.61 6.76 16.80
CA ASP A 72 -1.20 7.14 16.88
C ASP A 72 -0.55 6.64 18.19
N GLN A 73 -1.27 6.73 19.30
CA GLN A 73 -0.78 6.20 20.59
C GLN A 73 -0.64 4.68 20.61
N ILE A 74 -1.61 3.93 20.07
CA ILE A 74 -1.50 2.47 19.97
C ILE A 74 -0.33 2.09 19.07
N ALA A 75 -0.18 2.76 17.92
CA ALA A 75 0.92 2.50 17.00
C ALA A 75 2.28 2.72 17.67
N LEU A 76 2.44 3.84 18.39
CA LEU A 76 3.63 4.14 19.17
C LEU A 76 3.89 3.09 20.26
N ASN A 77 2.87 2.74 21.06
CA ASN A 77 2.99 1.78 22.16
C ASN A 77 3.35 0.37 21.69
N ARG A 78 2.92 0.01 20.47
CA ARG A 78 3.21 -1.29 19.84
C ARG A 78 4.44 -1.29 18.96
N GLY A 79 5.09 -0.13 18.78
CA GLY A 79 6.23 0.02 17.88
C GLY A 79 5.89 -0.29 16.42
N LEU A 80 4.63 -0.10 16.01
CA LEU A 80 4.22 -0.34 14.62
C LEU A 80 4.89 0.67 13.70
N THR A 81 5.51 0.18 12.64
CA THR A 81 5.94 1.04 11.54
C THR A 81 4.73 1.66 10.83
N THR A 82 4.95 2.77 10.12
CA THR A 82 3.91 3.39 9.30
C THR A 82 3.29 2.38 8.33
N ALA A 83 4.11 1.55 7.68
CA ALA A 83 3.64 0.52 6.76
C ALA A 83 2.76 -0.53 7.47
N GLU A 84 3.16 -1.02 8.64
CA GLU A 84 2.36 -2.00 9.39
C GLU A 84 1.05 -1.43 9.91
N LEU A 85 1.05 -0.16 10.31
CA LEU A 85 -0.16 0.53 10.72
C LEU A 85 -1.12 0.67 9.54
N GLU A 86 -0.62 1.09 8.38
CA GLU A 86 -1.45 1.25 7.18
C GLU A 86 -2.06 -0.08 6.67
N ASP A 87 -1.41 -1.23 6.88
CA ASP A 87 -1.98 -2.55 6.58
C ASP A 87 -3.25 -2.78 7.41
N ARG A 88 -3.18 -2.44 8.70
CA ARG A 88 -4.27 -2.62 9.67
C ARG A 88 -5.41 -1.62 9.50
N LEU A 89 -5.11 -0.47 8.91
CA LEU A 89 -6.06 0.63 8.71
C LEU A 89 -6.70 0.65 7.32
N ALA A 90 -6.38 -0.29 6.44
CA ALA A 90 -7.05 -0.42 5.15
C ALA A 90 -8.58 -0.58 5.35
N PRO A 91 -9.42 0.19 4.64
CA PRO A 91 -10.86 0.11 4.82
C PRO A 91 -11.47 -1.08 4.07
N ASP A 92 -12.44 -1.74 4.72
CA ASP A 92 -13.27 -2.79 4.12
C ASP A 92 -14.19 -2.30 2.99
N LEU A 93 -14.47 -0.99 2.92
CA LEU A 93 -15.46 -0.37 2.04
C LEU A 93 -16.87 -0.97 2.12
N GLY A 94 -17.21 -1.62 3.24
CA GLY A 94 -18.47 -2.34 3.42
C GLY A 94 -18.59 -3.62 2.59
N LEU A 95 -17.46 -4.16 2.12
CA LEU A 95 -17.40 -5.50 1.53
C LEU A 95 -17.60 -6.58 2.60
N ASP A 96 -18.13 -7.73 2.20
CA ASP A 96 -18.16 -8.95 3.00
C ASP A 96 -16.78 -9.62 3.07
N ALA A 97 -16.67 -10.71 3.84
CA ALA A 97 -15.42 -11.47 3.98
C ALA A 97 -14.93 -12.05 2.64
N ASP A 98 -15.85 -12.32 1.70
CA ASP A 98 -15.53 -12.78 0.35
C ASP A 98 -14.99 -11.65 -0.55
N GLY A 99 -14.88 -10.43 -0.02
CA GLY A 99 -14.43 -9.25 -0.73
C GLY A 99 -15.44 -8.74 -1.74
N THR A 100 -16.73 -9.03 -1.54
CA THR A 100 -17.81 -8.67 -2.45
C THR A 100 -18.87 -7.82 -1.75
N LEU A 101 -19.76 -7.23 -2.55
CA LEU A 101 -20.92 -6.50 -2.04
C LEU A 101 -22.10 -6.77 -2.97
N LEU A 102 -23.21 -7.21 -2.39
CA LEU A 102 -24.45 -7.40 -3.11
C LEU A 102 -25.26 -6.11 -3.14
N LEU A 103 -25.55 -5.62 -4.34
CA LEU A 103 -26.38 -4.47 -4.61
C LEU A 103 -27.77 -4.98 -5.04
N ASP A 104 -28.72 -4.94 -4.12
CA ASP A 104 -30.06 -5.49 -4.31
C ASP A 104 -31.01 -4.44 -4.90
N PHE A 105 -31.74 -4.81 -5.95
CA PHE A 105 -32.80 -4.02 -6.59
C PHE A 105 -34.16 -4.73 -6.44
N GLY A 106 -34.25 -5.84 -5.69
CA GLY A 106 -35.40 -6.73 -5.62
C GLY A 106 -35.24 -7.91 -6.60
N PRO A 107 -35.89 -7.89 -7.77
CA PRO A 107 -35.78 -8.98 -8.76
C PRO A 107 -34.42 -9.04 -9.44
N ARG A 108 -33.65 -7.94 -9.43
CA ARG A 108 -32.28 -7.90 -9.97
C ARG A 108 -31.28 -7.69 -8.84
N ARG A 109 -30.13 -8.32 -8.96
CA ARG A 109 -29.03 -8.18 -8.01
C ARG A 109 -27.73 -8.05 -8.77
N PHE A 110 -26.82 -7.24 -8.24
CA PHE A 110 -25.52 -7.02 -8.84
C PHE A 110 -24.42 -7.27 -7.81
N ARG A 111 -23.43 -8.09 -8.17
CA ARG A 111 -22.30 -8.39 -7.30
C ARG A 111 -21.12 -7.49 -7.66
N VAL A 112 -20.60 -6.76 -6.68
CA VAL A 112 -19.40 -5.92 -6.86
C VAL A 112 -18.16 -6.79 -6.96
N GLY A 113 -17.25 -6.43 -7.87
CA GLY A 113 -15.90 -6.98 -7.98
C GLY A 113 -14.87 -5.90 -8.30
N PHE A 114 -13.60 -6.25 -8.30
CA PHE A 114 -12.48 -5.33 -8.52
C PHE A 114 -11.48 -5.89 -9.53
N ASP A 115 -10.94 -5.01 -10.37
CA ASP A 115 -9.85 -5.34 -11.28
C ASP A 115 -8.48 -5.20 -10.58
N GLU A 116 -7.41 -5.36 -11.35
CA GLU A 116 -6.02 -5.27 -10.90
C GLU A 116 -5.66 -3.91 -10.31
N ALA A 117 -6.37 -2.84 -10.67
CA ALA A 117 -6.15 -1.50 -10.15
C ALA A 117 -7.09 -1.14 -8.98
N LEU A 118 -7.77 -2.14 -8.39
CA LEU A 118 -8.87 -1.96 -7.44
C LEU A 118 -9.97 -1.02 -7.95
N LYS A 119 -10.17 -0.94 -9.26
CA LYS A 119 -11.29 -0.22 -9.83
C LYS A 119 -12.53 -1.12 -9.76
N PRO A 120 -13.60 -0.67 -9.09
CA PRO A 120 -14.77 -1.50 -8.90
C PRO A 120 -15.57 -1.62 -10.21
N PHE A 121 -16.16 -2.79 -10.41
CA PHE A 121 -17.16 -3.09 -11.42
C PHE A 121 -18.31 -3.88 -10.79
N VAL A 122 -19.40 -4.12 -11.54
CA VAL A 122 -20.47 -5.01 -11.09
C VAL A 122 -20.68 -6.15 -12.07
N ARG A 123 -21.16 -7.29 -11.59
CA ARG A 123 -21.68 -8.39 -12.40
C ARG A 123 -23.17 -8.54 -12.17
N ASP A 124 -23.93 -8.78 -13.22
CA ASP A 124 -25.34 -9.13 -13.11
C ASP A 124 -25.53 -10.62 -12.73
N ALA A 125 -26.78 -11.08 -12.71
CA ALA A 125 -27.13 -12.45 -12.34
C ALA A 125 -26.57 -13.50 -13.32
N ASP A 126 -26.35 -13.13 -14.58
CA ASP A 126 -25.77 -14.00 -15.61
C ASP A 126 -24.23 -13.96 -15.58
N GLY A 127 -23.63 -13.19 -14.66
CA GLY A 127 -22.20 -13.03 -14.50
C GLY A 127 -21.57 -11.99 -15.45
N ALA A 128 -22.36 -11.30 -16.27
CA ALA A 128 -21.84 -10.34 -17.23
C ALA A 128 -21.24 -9.11 -16.53
N ARG A 129 -20.00 -8.76 -16.88
CA ARG A 129 -19.27 -7.63 -16.28
C ARG A 129 -19.76 -6.30 -16.84
N LEU A 130 -20.22 -5.42 -15.97
CA LEU A 130 -20.68 -4.07 -16.26
C LEU A 130 -19.78 -3.04 -15.57
N LYS A 131 -19.35 -2.03 -16.32
CA LYS A 131 -18.48 -0.95 -15.80
C LYS A 131 -19.19 -0.05 -14.79
N GLU A 132 -20.51 0.06 -14.89
CA GLU A 132 -21.33 0.90 -14.02
C GLU A 132 -22.58 0.13 -13.57
N LEU A 133 -23.09 0.51 -12.41
CA LEU A 133 -24.36 -0.01 -11.91
C LEU A 133 -25.51 0.45 -12.82
N PRO A 134 -26.34 -0.46 -13.34
CA PRO A 134 -27.49 -0.09 -14.16
C PRO A 134 -28.48 0.81 -13.42
N LYS A 135 -29.18 1.65 -14.18
CA LYS A 135 -30.32 2.42 -13.64
C LYS A 135 -31.45 1.46 -13.21
N ALA A 136 -32.17 1.88 -12.18
CA ALA A 136 -33.42 1.24 -11.79
C ALA A 136 -34.42 1.27 -12.96
N ARG A 137 -35.19 0.20 -13.10
CA ARG A 137 -36.27 0.00 -14.07
C ARG A 137 -37.60 -0.06 -13.31
N ARG A 138 -38.69 -0.06 -14.08
CA ARG A 138 -40.06 -0.06 -13.53
C ARG A 138 -40.35 -1.24 -12.59
N ASP A 139 -39.76 -2.40 -12.87
CA ASP A 139 -40.01 -3.63 -12.12
C ASP A 139 -39.07 -3.80 -10.91
N ASP A 140 -38.09 -2.90 -10.73
CA ASP A 140 -37.22 -2.94 -9.56
C ASP A 140 -37.90 -2.31 -8.35
N ASP A 141 -37.51 -2.78 -7.16
CA ASP A 141 -37.83 -2.11 -5.92
C ASP A 141 -37.10 -0.75 -5.86
N THR A 142 -37.89 0.32 -5.76
CA THR A 142 -37.39 1.69 -5.82
C THR A 142 -36.52 2.05 -4.61
N GLU A 143 -36.84 1.54 -3.42
CA GLU A 143 -36.09 1.84 -2.20
C GLU A 143 -34.76 1.08 -2.17
N LEU A 144 -34.80 -0.22 -2.50
CA LEU A 144 -33.60 -1.06 -2.58
C LEU A 144 -32.63 -0.52 -3.65
N ALA A 145 -33.14 -0.18 -4.83
CA ALA A 145 -32.32 0.37 -5.92
C ALA A 145 -31.66 1.71 -5.52
N ALA A 146 -32.38 2.60 -4.83
CA ALA A 146 -31.82 3.86 -4.35
C ALA A 146 -30.73 3.66 -3.28
N ALA A 147 -30.93 2.72 -2.36
CA ALA A 147 -29.94 2.34 -1.36
C ALA A 147 -28.69 1.72 -2.01
N ALA A 148 -28.88 0.83 -2.99
CA ALA A 148 -27.82 0.20 -3.76
C ALA A 148 -26.98 1.23 -4.54
N ALA A 149 -27.63 2.19 -5.22
CA ALA A 149 -26.93 3.27 -5.92
C ALA A 149 -26.10 4.14 -4.97
N THR A 150 -26.61 4.43 -3.78
CA THR A 150 -25.89 5.17 -2.73
C THR A 150 -24.68 4.41 -2.21
N ARG A 151 -24.82 3.10 -1.95
CA ARG A 151 -23.71 2.22 -1.54
C ARG A 151 -22.64 2.15 -2.64
N TRP A 152 -23.03 1.95 -3.88
CA TRP A 152 -22.13 1.92 -5.04
C TRP A 152 -21.31 3.21 -5.18
N LYS A 153 -21.95 4.38 -5.08
CA LYS A 153 -21.27 5.68 -5.16
C LYS A 153 -20.25 5.85 -4.03
N THR A 154 -20.61 5.45 -2.80
CA THR A 154 -19.71 5.51 -1.64
C THR A 154 -18.51 4.58 -1.83
N LEU A 155 -18.74 3.35 -2.25
CA LEU A 155 -17.69 2.37 -2.53
C LEU A 155 -16.73 2.86 -3.61
N LYS A 156 -17.26 3.37 -4.74
CA LYS A 156 -16.42 3.95 -5.81
C LYS A 156 -15.52 5.07 -5.32
N LYS A 157 -16.05 5.96 -4.46
CA LYS A 157 -15.26 7.05 -3.89
C LYS A 157 -14.17 6.51 -2.97
N GLY A 158 -14.51 5.59 -2.07
CA GLY A 158 -13.56 4.97 -1.14
C GLY A 158 -12.46 4.20 -1.85
N ALA A 159 -12.82 3.34 -2.81
CA ALA A 159 -11.88 2.56 -3.61
C ALA A 159 -10.89 3.47 -4.35
N ARG A 160 -11.36 4.56 -4.96
CA ARG A 160 -10.49 5.53 -5.64
C ARG A 160 -9.48 6.18 -4.71
N THR A 161 -9.85 6.44 -3.46
CA THR A 161 -8.95 7.04 -2.47
C THR A 161 -7.85 6.09 -2.04
N VAL A 162 -8.15 4.79 -1.89
CA VAL A 162 -7.20 3.84 -1.31
C VAL A 162 -6.45 3.00 -2.34
N ALA A 163 -6.96 2.86 -3.56
CA ALA A 163 -6.38 2.00 -4.59
C ALA A 163 -4.91 2.34 -4.84
N GLY A 164 -4.60 3.59 -5.23
CA GLY A 164 -3.23 4.00 -5.53
C GLY A 164 -2.27 3.78 -4.36
N GLN A 165 -2.73 4.01 -3.13
CA GLN A 165 -1.94 3.78 -1.93
C GLN A 165 -1.65 2.30 -1.73
N GLN A 166 -2.64 1.42 -1.85
CA GLN A 166 -2.43 -0.03 -1.67
C GLN A 166 -1.54 -0.63 -2.76
N LEU A 167 -1.68 -0.19 -4.01
CA LEU A 167 -0.78 -0.60 -5.10
C LEU A 167 0.66 -0.17 -4.81
N LEU A 168 0.87 1.11 -4.52
CA LEU A 168 2.20 1.66 -4.20
C LEU A 168 2.85 0.93 -3.03
N ARG A 169 2.09 0.65 -1.97
CA ARG A 169 2.59 -0.01 -0.77
C ARG A 169 3.06 -1.44 -1.03
N LEU A 170 2.32 -2.21 -1.84
CA LEU A 170 2.74 -3.57 -2.21
C LEU A 170 3.95 -3.55 -3.14
N GLU A 171 4.02 -2.63 -4.09
CA GLU A 171 5.19 -2.48 -4.97
C GLU A 171 6.44 -2.09 -4.16
N LEU A 172 6.33 -1.09 -3.27
CA LEU A 172 7.44 -0.72 -2.39
C LEU A 172 7.83 -1.86 -1.46
N ALA A 173 6.87 -2.63 -0.96
CA ALA A 173 7.16 -3.79 -0.10
C ALA A 173 7.96 -4.88 -0.82
N MET A 174 7.70 -5.10 -2.12
CA MET A 174 8.55 -5.96 -2.96
C MET A 174 9.97 -5.39 -3.08
N CYS A 175 10.11 -4.10 -3.43
CA CYS A 175 11.42 -3.47 -3.65
C CYS A 175 12.27 -3.38 -2.37
N THR A 176 11.63 -3.20 -1.21
CA THR A 176 12.26 -3.10 0.12
C THR A 176 12.33 -4.44 0.86
N ARG A 177 11.92 -5.53 0.21
CA ARG A 177 11.92 -6.90 0.76
C ARG A 177 11.19 -7.01 2.11
N ARG A 178 10.07 -6.32 2.26
CA ARG A 178 9.30 -6.33 3.51
C ARG A 178 8.78 -7.74 3.79
N HIS A 179 8.90 -8.15 5.06
CA HIS A 179 8.35 -9.41 5.56
C HIS A 179 7.01 -9.21 6.24
N TRP A 180 6.18 -10.23 6.14
CA TRP A 180 4.99 -10.42 6.95
C TRP A 180 5.07 -11.77 7.65
N ASP A 181 4.71 -11.77 8.93
CA ASP A 181 4.35 -13.01 9.60
C ASP A 181 3.06 -13.58 9.00
N THR A 182 2.90 -14.90 9.08
CA THR A 182 1.75 -15.62 8.49
C THR A 182 0.42 -15.05 8.96
N GLU A 183 0.25 -14.82 10.27
CA GLU A 183 -1.00 -14.29 10.85
C GLU A 183 -1.32 -12.88 10.31
N VAL A 184 -0.30 -12.02 10.19
CA VAL A 184 -0.47 -10.66 9.66
C VAL A 184 -0.83 -10.69 8.17
N PHE A 185 -0.16 -11.55 7.39
CA PHE A 185 -0.45 -11.76 5.98
C PHE A 185 -1.89 -12.27 5.77
N GLU A 186 -2.30 -13.29 6.51
CA GLU A 186 -3.65 -13.84 6.46
C GLU A 186 -4.70 -12.80 6.84
N GLN A 187 -4.50 -12.07 7.92
CA GLN A 187 -5.50 -11.16 8.46
C GLN A 187 -5.63 -9.86 7.66
N PHE A 188 -4.52 -9.21 7.30
CA PHE A 188 -4.52 -7.85 6.73
C PHE A 188 -4.29 -7.80 5.22
N LEU A 189 -3.88 -8.91 4.61
CA LEU A 189 -3.63 -8.99 3.18
C LEU A 189 -4.54 -10.02 2.50
N ALA A 190 -4.26 -11.32 2.65
CA ALA A 190 -4.95 -12.38 1.92
C ALA A 190 -6.44 -12.52 2.30
N GLY A 191 -6.78 -12.36 3.58
CA GLY A 191 -8.14 -12.40 4.10
C GLY A 191 -8.84 -11.03 4.15
N HIS A 192 -8.14 -9.94 3.84
CA HIS A 192 -8.74 -8.60 3.92
C HIS A 192 -9.74 -8.38 2.76
N PRO A 193 -10.99 -7.93 3.03
CA PRO A 193 -12.04 -7.82 2.01
C PRO A 193 -11.66 -7.07 0.72
N LEU A 194 -10.96 -5.94 0.85
CA LEU A 194 -10.48 -5.16 -0.30
C LEU A 194 -9.08 -5.58 -0.80
N VAL A 195 -8.07 -5.61 0.08
CA VAL A 195 -6.66 -5.85 -0.29
C VAL A 195 -6.44 -7.23 -0.92
N ARG A 196 -7.24 -8.24 -0.56
CA ARG A 196 -7.17 -9.59 -1.15
C ARG A 196 -7.25 -9.61 -2.68
N HIS A 197 -7.95 -8.63 -3.27
CA HIS A 197 -8.05 -8.50 -4.72
C HIS A 197 -6.69 -8.19 -5.36
N LEU A 198 -5.80 -7.48 -4.69
CA LEU A 198 -4.41 -7.28 -5.16
C LEU A 198 -3.56 -8.52 -4.89
N VAL A 199 -3.67 -9.07 -3.67
CA VAL A 199 -2.86 -10.19 -3.19
C VAL A 199 -2.98 -11.41 -4.10
N ARG A 200 -4.19 -11.75 -4.55
CA ARG A 200 -4.45 -12.89 -5.46
C ARG A 200 -3.86 -12.75 -6.87
N ARG A 201 -3.37 -11.56 -7.24
CA ARG A 201 -2.79 -11.23 -8.55
C ARG A 201 -1.28 -11.09 -8.50
N LEU A 202 -0.67 -11.52 -7.39
CA LEU A 202 0.76 -11.44 -7.12
C LEU A 202 1.26 -12.82 -6.72
N VAL A 203 2.51 -13.10 -7.08
CA VAL A 203 3.25 -14.24 -6.57
C VAL A 203 3.80 -13.86 -5.21
N TRP A 204 3.71 -14.77 -4.26
CA TRP A 204 4.25 -14.65 -2.91
C TRP A 204 5.27 -15.74 -2.69
N ALA A 205 6.13 -15.58 -1.68
CA ALA A 205 7.10 -16.59 -1.33
C ALA A 205 7.29 -16.70 0.18
N VAL A 206 7.51 -17.92 0.64
CA VAL A 206 8.02 -18.21 1.98
C VAL A 206 9.54 -18.18 1.92
N TYR A 207 10.14 -17.46 2.85
CA TYR A 207 11.58 -17.29 2.98
C TYR A 207 12.12 -18.08 4.17
N THR A 208 13.34 -18.59 4.03
CA THR A 208 14.12 -19.10 5.16
C THR A 208 14.65 -17.95 6.02
N GLU A 209 15.18 -18.27 7.20
CA GLU A 209 15.88 -17.31 8.06
C GLU A 209 17.12 -16.68 7.39
N THR A 210 17.68 -17.33 6.37
CA THR A 210 18.85 -16.86 5.62
C THR A 210 18.50 -16.05 4.37
N ASP A 211 17.27 -15.53 4.29
CA ASP A 211 16.82 -14.68 3.19
C ASP A 211 16.74 -15.36 1.82
N THR A 212 16.55 -16.68 1.78
CA THR A 212 16.38 -17.43 0.52
C THR A 212 14.95 -17.92 0.35
N ILE A 213 14.44 -17.89 -0.88
CA ILE A 213 13.12 -18.43 -1.20
C ILE A 213 13.11 -19.94 -0.93
N GLN A 214 12.21 -20.37 -0.05
CA GLN A 214 11.93 -21.78 0.19
C GLN A 214 10.87 -22.31 -0.78
N ARG A 215 9.83 -21.51 -1.03
CA ARG A 215 8.71 -21.87 -1.92
C ARG A 215 7.95 -20.62 -2.36
N CYS A 216 7.57 -20.58 -3.63
CA CYS A 216 6.63 -19.61 -4.18
C CYS A 216 5.20 -20.14 -4.16
N PHE A 217 4.23 -19.24 -4.03
CA PHE A 217 2.80 -19.57 -4.04
C PHE A 217 1.96 -18.37 -4.51
N ARG A 218 0.69 -18.60 -4.80
CA ARG A 218 -0.34 -17.57 -5.01
C ARG A 218 -1.50 -17.80 -4.05
N VAL A 219 -2.37 -16.78 -3.91
CA VAL A 219 -3.67 -16.92 -3.25
C VAL A 219 -4.75 -17.12 -4.31
N ALA A 220 -5.45 -18.25 -4.26
CA ALA A 220 -6.55 -18.57 -5.17
C ALA A 220 -7.84 -17.79 -4.83
N GLU A 221 -8.86 -17.90 -5.69
CA GLU A 221 -10.12 -17.14 -5.51
C GLU A 221 -10.86 -17.52 -4.22
N ASP A 222 -10.81 -18.80 -3.85
CA ASP A 222 -11.36 -19.34 -2.60
C ASP A 222 -10.49 -19.07 -1.36
N GLY A 223 -9.34 -18.41 -1.54
CA GLY A 223 -8.41 -18.07 -0.48
C GLY A 223 -7.38 -19.16 -0.14
N GLN A 224 -7.41 -20.31 -0.82
CA GLN A 224 -6.39 -21.34 -0.66
C GLN A 224 -5.07 -20.91 -1.30
N TYR A 225 -3.97 -21.52 -0.87
CA TYR A 225 -2.65 -21.29 -1.47
C TYR A 225 -2.34 -22.38 -2.48
N THR A 226 -1.86 -22.01 -3.66
CA THR A 226 -1.36 -22.97 -4.66
C THR A 226 0.01 -22.56 -5.19
N ASP A 227 0.79 -23.53 -5.66
CA ASP A 227 2.06 -23.28 -6.35
C ASP A 227 1.83 -22.98 -7.85
N ALA A 228 2.90 -23.05 -8.65
CA ALA A 228 2.85 -22.73 -10.06
C ALA A 228 2.16 -23.81 -10.92
N ASP A 229 2.06 -25.04 -10.41
CA ASP A 229 1.36 -26.17 -11.04
C ASP A 229 -0.11 -26.25 -10.60
N ASP A 230 -0.57 -25.23 -9.86
CA ASP A 230 -1.88 -25.15 -9.20
C ASP A 230 -2.12 -26.21 -8.11
N GLU A 231 -1.05 -26.79 -7.56
CA GLU A 231 -1.14 -27.76 -6.48
C GLU A 231 -1.25 -27.06 -5.11
N PRO A 232 -2.07 -27.58 -4.17
CA PRO A 232 -2.26 -26.97 -2.86
C PRO A 232 -0.95 -26.84 -2.05
N VAL A 233 -0.75 -25.65 -1.47
CA VAL A 233 0.40 -25.33 -0.60
C VAL A 233 -0.09 -25.10 0.83
N THR A 234 0.61 -25.70 1.79
CA THR A 234 0.47 -25.36 3.21
C THR A 234 1.65 -24.52 3.65
N LEU A 235 1.37 -23.36 4.26
CA LEU A 235 2.40 -22.50 4.82
C LEU A 235 2.91 -23.07 6.14
N PRO A 236 4.23 -23.14 6.37
CA PRO A 236 4.76 -23.61 7.65
C PRO A 236 4.41 -22.62 8.77
N THR A 237 4.29 -23.12 10.00
CA THR A 237 4.10 -22.26 11.17
C THR A 237 5.28 -21.30 11.32
N GLY A 238 5.00 -20.01 11.45
CA GLY A 238 6.03 -18.98 11.52
C GLY A 238 6.71 -18.69 10.18
N ALA A 239 6.04 -18.96 9.06
CA ALA A 239 6.56 -18.60 7.74
C ALA A 239 6.78 -17.09 7.62
N LEU A 240 7.96 -16.71 7.14
CA LEU A 240 8.27 -15.35 6.71
C LEU A 240 7.82 -15.19 5.26
N ILE A 241 6.75 -14.42 5.05
CA ILE A 241 6.13 -14.23 3.73
C ILE A 241 6.60 -12.91 3.14
N ARG A 242 6.93 -12.90 1.85
CA ARG A 242 7.23 -11.67 1.09
C ARG A 242 6.68 -11.71 -0.32
N LEU A 243 6.67 -10.53 -0.94
CA LEU A 243 6.57 -10.38 -2.38
C LEU A 243 7.97 -10.51 -2.99
N PRO A 244 8.30 -11.64 -3.64
CA PRO A 244 9.62 -11.81 -4.24
C PRO A 244 9.79 -10.84 -5.41
N HIS A 245 10.97 -10.24 -5.49
CA HIS A 245 11.40 -9.49 -6.66
C HIS A 245 11.83 -10.48 -7.77
N PRO A 246 11.65 -10.17 -9.07
CA PRO A 246 12.02 -11.10 -10.15
C PRO A 246 13.53 -11.42 -10.25
N LEU A 247 14.39 -10.71 -9.53
CA LEU A 247 15.81 -11.08 -9.38
C LEU A 247 16.02 -12.28 -8.44
N GLU A 248 15.07 -12.55 -7.54
CA GLU A 248 15.13 -13.67 -6.60
C GLU A 248 14.45 -14.92 -7.15
N LEU A 249 13.51 -14.76 -8.08
CA LEU A 249 12.76 -15.85 -8.68
C LEU A 249 13.63 -16.62 -9.70
N SER A 250 13.47 -17.94 -9.70
CA SER A 250 14.04 -18.78 -10.76
C SER A 250 13.37 -18.48 -12.11
N SER A 251 14.04 -18.77 -13.23
CA SER A 251 13.44 -18.66 -14.56
C SER A 251 12.19 -19.52 -14.71
N ASP A 252 12.20 -20.69 -14.07
CA ASP A 252 11.16 -21.70 -14.17
C ASP A 252 9.91 -21.23 -13.41
N ASP A 253 10.08 -20.76 -12.16
CA ASP A 253 8.99 -20.18 -11.38
C ASP A 253 8.39 -18.96 -12.09
N ARG A 254 9.22 -18.05 -12.62
CA ARG A 254 8.73 -16.86 -13.34
C ARG A 254 7.86 -17.25 -14.53
N THR A 255 8.30 -18.24 -15.29
CA THR A 255 7.58 -18.72 -16.48
C THR A 255 6.29 -19.43 -16.09
N ALA A 256 6.35 -20.33 -15.11
CA ALA A 256 5.21 -21.13 -14.69
C ALA A 256 4.11 -20.26 -14.05
N PHE A 257 4.44 -19.36 -13.13
CA PHE A 257 3.45 -18.41 -12.59
C PHE A 257 2.93 -17.43 -13.63
N GLY A 258 3.77 -17.00 -14.58
CA GLY A 258 3.34 -16.14 -15.69
C GLY A 258 2.30 -16.82 -16.58
N GLN A 259 2.50 -18.10 -16.90
CA GLN A 259 1.53 -18.92 -17.63
C GLN A 259 0.25 -19.11 -16.80
N LEU A 260 0.38 -19.47 -15.53
CA LEU A 260 -0.75 -19.67 -14.63
C LEU A 260 -1.63 -18.41 -14.52
N PHE A 261 -1.02 -17.23 -14.36
CA PHE A 261 -1.77 -15.97 -14.31
C PHE A 261 -2.43 -15.65 -15.64
N THR A 262 -1.80 -16.00 -16.77
CA THR A 262 -2.41 -15.86 -18.10
C THR A 262 -3.64 -16.76 -18.24
N ASP A 263 -3.55 -18.02 -17.82
CA ASP A 263 -4.64 -19.00 -17.91
C ASP A 263 -5.87 -18.60 -17.08
N TYR A 264 -5.65 -17.94 -15.93
CA TYR A 264 -6.71 -17.38 -15.09
C TYR A 264 -7.13 -15.95 -15.48
N GLU A 265 -6.58 -15.38 -16.55
CA GLU A 265 -6.81 -13.99 -16.99
C GLU A 265 -6.52 -12.96 -15.87
N LEU A 266 -5.51 -13.23 -15.05
CA LEU A 266 -5.09 -12.38 -13.93
C LEU A 266 -4.00 -11.41 -14.36
N LEU A 267 -4.38 -10.15 -14.51
CA LEU A 267 -3.42 -9.06 -14.69
C LEU A 267 -2.78 -8.69 -13.34
N GLN A 268 -1.45 -8.55 -13.32
CA GLN A 268 -0.73 -8.09 -12.12
C GLN A 268 -0.99 -6.59 -11.88
N PRO A 269 -1.15 -6.15 -10.61
CA PRO A 269 -1.44 -4.76 -10.28
C PRO A 269 -0.27 -3.80 -10.58
N PHE A 270 0.94 -4.34 -10.64
CA PHE A 270 2.17 -3.69 -11.09
C PHE A 270 3.09 -4.77 -11.70
N PRO A 271 4.10 -4.41 -12.52
CA PRO A 271 5.04 -5.39 -13.06
C PRO A 271 5.83 -6.04 -11.92
N GLN A 272 5.48 -7.29 -11.59
CA GLN A 272 6.25 -8.15 -10.69
C GLN A 272 7.04 -9.18 -11.50
N LEU A 273 6.39 -10.07 -12.26
CA LEU A 273 7.10 -11.12 -13.01
C LEU A 273 7.87 -10.54 -14.21
N ASP A 274 7.26 -9.57 -14.89
CA ASP A 274 7.82 -8.88 -16.06
C ASP A 274 8.48 -7.55 -15.70
N ARG A 275 8.89 -7.37 -14.44
CA ARG A 275 9.64 -6.17 -14.05
C ARG A 275 11.01 -6.17 -14.74
N ASP A 276 11.35 -5.06 -15.39
CA ASP A 276 12.71 -4.85 -15.89
C ASP A 276 13.70 -4.86 -14.71
N THR A 277 14.74 -5.68 -14.86
CA THR A 277 15.82 -5.81 -13.90
C THR A 277 17.12 -5.32 -14.49
N TYR A 278 17.93 -4.65 -13.69
CA TYR A 278 19.20 -4.07 -14.10
C TYR A 278 20.33 -4.53 -13.20
N ARG A 279 21.56 -4.43 -13.67
CA ARG A 279 22.76 -4.72 -12.89
C ARG A 279 23.76 -3.57 -13.06
N LEU A 280 24.44 -3.25 -11.97
CA LEU A 280 25.62 -2.40 -12.00
C LEU A 280 26.77 -3.16 -12.68
N THR A 281 27.55 -2.47 -13.50
CA THR A 281 28.84 -2.96 -13.98
C THR A 281 29.87 -3.00 -12.85
N ASP A 282 30.97 -3.73 -13.04
CA ASP A 282 32.06 -3.79 -12.05
C ASP A 282 32.65 -2.40 -11.76
N ALA A 283 32.74 -1.54 -12.78
CA ALA A 283 33.20 -0.16 -12.63
C ALA A 283 32.22 0.67 -11.79
N GLU A 284 30.92 0.55 -12.05
CA GLU A 284 29.88 1.25 -11.28
C GLU A 284 29.83 0.75 -9.82
N ARG A 285 30.00 -0.56 -9.59
CA ARG A 285 30.10 -1.11 -8.22
C ARG A 285 31.27 -0.52 -7.43
N ALA A 286 32.40 -0.24 -8.08
CA ALA A 286 33.57 0.38 -7.45
C ALA A 286 33.45 1.90 -7.28
N ALA A 287 32.50 2.55 -7.96
CA ALA A 287 32.33 3.99 -7.93
C ALA A 287 31.54 4.47 -6.71
N THR A 288 31.76 5.73 -6.31
CA THR A 288 30.94 6.45 -5.32
C THR A 288 29.88 7.33 -5.97
N GLU A 289 29.97 7.54 -7.28
CA GLU A 289 29.03 8.34 -8.07
C GLU A 289 28.70 7.63 -9.40
N LEU A 290 27.42 7.64 -9.78
CA LEU A 290 26.96 7.21 -11.10
C LEU A 290 26.70 8.43 -11.98
N THR A 291 27.34 8.46 -13.14
CA THR A 291 27.21 9.51 -14.15
C THR A 291 26.42 9.07 -15.38
N ARG A 292 25.80 7.88 -15.35
CA ARG A 292 24.95 7.35 -16.43
C ARG A 292 23.78 8.28 -16.82
N TRP A 293 23.35 9.11 -15.88
CA TRP A 293 22.29 10.10 -16.05
C TRP A 293 22.78 11.53 -15.83
N ALA A 294 24.09 11.76 -15.77
CA ALA A 294 24.63 13.11 -15.71
C ALA A 294 24.13 13.92 -16.92
N ASP A 295 23.75 15.17 -16.67
CA ASP A 295 23.21 16.12 -17.64
C ASP A 295 21.87 15.68 -18.29
N LEU A 296 21.21 14.64 -17.77
CA LEU A 296 19.90 14.22 -18.27
C LEU A 296 18.84 15.28 -17.90
N THR A 297 18.44 16.07 -18.90
CA THR A 297 17.35 17.06 -18.77
C THR A 297 15.98 16.38 -18.83
N VAL A 298 15.15 16.60 -17.81
CA VAL A 298 13.81 15.99 -17.69
C VAL A 298 12.77 17.00 -17.22
N PRO A 299 11.50 16.88 -17.66
CA PRO A 299 10.43 17.70 -17.13
C PRO A 299 10.28 17.55 -15.61
N ILE A 300 10.01 18.66 -14.91
CA ILE A 300 9.86 18.66 -13.44
C ILE A 300 8.82 17.64 -12.95
N GLY A 301 7.75 17.43 -13.72
CA GLY A 301 6.72 16.42 -13.41
C GLY A 301 7.27 14.99 -13.31
N LYS A 302 8.32 14.64 -14.06
CA LYS A 302 8.99 13.33 -13.97
C LYS A 302 9.81 13.20 -12.69
N ILE A 303 10.54 14.25 -12.30
CA ILE A 303 11.26 14.30 -11.01
C ILE A 303 10.27 14.14 -9.85
N LEU A 304 9.18 14.90 -9.87
CA LEU A 304 8.12 14.77 -8.85
C LEU A 304 7.47 13.38 -8.88
N GLY A 305 7.38 12.75 -10.05
CA GLY A 305 6.90 11.38 -10.23
C GLY A 305 7.72 10.32 -9.48
N LEU A 306 9.00 10.58 -9.17
CA LEU A 306 9.83 9.69 -8.34
C LEU A 306 9.27 9.50 -6.93
N THR A 307 8.44 10.43 -6.44
CA THR A 307 7.74 10.26 -5.16
C THR A 307 6.79 9.06 -5.14
N ASN A 308 6.29 8.63 -6.29
CA ASN A 308 5.52 7.39 -6.44
C ASN A 308 6.41 6.14 -6.51
N ARG A 309 7.72 6.27 -6.24
CA ARG A 309 8.72 5.18 -6.27
C ARG A 309 9.56 5.16 -4.98
N GLY A 310 9.06 5.81 -3.93
CA GLY A 310 9.70 5.86 -2.62
C GLY A 310 10.81 6.90 -2.49
N TRP A 311 10.97 7.79 -3.48
CA TRP A 311 11.84 8.95 -3.34
C TRP A 311 11.12 10.07 -2.58
N GLU A 312 11.89 10.84 -1.85
CA GLU A 312 11.46 11.99 -1.09
C GLU A 312 12.22 13.22 -1.58
N ARG A 313 11.67 14.39 -1.28
CA ARG A 313 12.38 15.65 -1.49
C ARG A 313 13.41 15.80 -0.38
N GLY A 314 14.63 16.21 -0.73
CA GLY A 314 15.62 16.61 0.26
C GLY A 314 15.16 17.78 1.13
N GLU A 315 15.99 18.15 2.10
CA GLU A 315 15.68 19.29 2.97
C GLU A 315 15.61 20.59 2.15
N PRO A 316 14.63 21.48 2.43
CA PRO A 316 14.60 22.80 1.82
C PRO A 316 15.78 23.65 2.29
N GLU A 317 16.50 24.25 1.36
CA GLU A 317 17.62 25.14 1.61
C GLU A 317 17.20 26.63 1.56
N ASP A 318 18.14 27.51 1.24
CA ASP A 318 17.90 28.95 1.08
C ASP A 318 16.76 29.22 0.08
N ALA A 319 15.89 30.17 0.44
CA ALA A 319 14.67 30.49 -0.31
C ALA A 319 13.69 29.31 -0.52
N GLY A 320 13.84 28.21 0.23
CA GLY A 320 12.96 27.04 0.15
C GLY A 320 13.16 26.22 -1.12
N VAL A 321 14.38 26.19 -1.66
CA VAL A 321 14.75 25.38 -2.82
C VAL A 321 15.26 24.02 -2.36
N VAL A 322 14.79 22.94 -2.98
CA VAL A 322 15.26 21.57 -2.75
C VAL A 322 16.16 21.15 -3.91
N MET A 323 17.41 20.86 -3.62
CA MET A 323 18.41 20.55 -4.65
C MET A 323 18.59 19.04 -4.91
N GLU A 324 17.91 18.18 -4.16
CA GLU A 324 18.08 16.73 -4.26
C GLU A 324 16.78 15.96 -4.07
N MET A 325 16.67 14.83 -4.77
CA MET A 325 15.73 13.77 -4.46
C MET A 325 16.47 12.68 -3.69
N VAL A 326 15.85 12.17 -2.63
CA VAL A 326 16.47 11.22 -1.69
C VAL A 326 15.62 9.98 -1.56
N LYS A 327 16.19 8.79 -1.73
CA LYS A 327 15.50 7.52 -1.43
C LYS A 327 16.14 6.89 -0.20
N PRO A 328 15.47 6.86 0.96
CA PRO A 328 16.00 6.25 2.17
C PRO A 328 16.35 4.77 1.94
N LEU A 329 17.50 4.34 2.48
CA LEU A 329 17.94 2.95 2.49
C LEU A 329 17.95 2.42 3.93
N ALA A 330 17.97 1.09 4.05
CA ALA A 330 18.23 0.45 5.34
C ALA A 330 19.61 0.88 5.89
N GLY A 331 19.73 0.94 7.22
CA GLY A 331 21.00 1.32 7.87
C GLY A 331 21.30 2.82 7.89
N GLY A 332 20.34 3.69 7.54
CA GLY A 332 20.47 5.14 7.68
C GLY A 332 21.24 5.84 6.56
N SER A 333 21.58 5.12 5.48
CA SER A 333 22.06 5.71 4.22
C SER A 333 20.87 6.06 3.31
N ALA A 334 21.14 6.75 2.21
CA ALA A 334 20.16 7.07 1.17
C ALA A 334 20.81 7.09 -0.21
N LEU A 335 20.00 6.83 -1.23
CA LEU A 335 20.33 7.18 -2.61
C LEU A 335 19.99 8.65 -2.82
N VAL A 336 20.91 9.42 -3.40
CA VAL A 336 20.73 10.84 -3.64
C VAL A 336 20.87 11.11 -5.13
N ALA A 337 19.87 11.75 -5.72
CA ALA A 337 19.93 12.29 -7.08
C ALA A 337 19.96 13.82 -6.99
N GLU A 338 21.10 14.40 -7.37
CA GLU A 338 21.34 15.84 -7.29
C GLU A 338 20.79 16.55 -8.55
N LEU A 339 20.13 17.69 -8.34
CA LEU A 339 19.45 18.47 -9.38
C LEU A 339 20.21 19.76 -9.72
N SER A 340 20.15 20.22 -10.97
CA SER A 340 20.80 21.46 -11.43
C SER A 340 20.28 22.71 -10.75
N ASP A 341 18.98 22.96 -10.86
CA ASP A 341 18.35 24.23 -10.47
C ASP A 341 17.44 24.08 -9.24
N GLY A 342 17.12 22.83 -8.88
CA GLY A 342 16.32 22.48 -7.72
C GLY A 342 14.82 22.78 -7.86
N LEU A 343 14.06 22.37 -6.85
CA LEU A 343 12.61 22.48 -6.77
C LEU A 343 12.23 23.58 -5.77
N SER A 344 11.56 24.66 -6.19
CA SER A 344 11.05 25.66 -5.25
C SER A 344 9.79 25.20 -4.52
N ILE A 345 9.74 25.41 -3.21
CA ILE A 345 8.56 25.16 -2.36
C ILE A 345 7.67 26.42 -2.22
N SER A 346 8.05 27.56 -2.82
CA SER A 346 7.36 28.83 -2.57
C SER A 346 5.88 28.82 -3.03
N THR A 347 4.99 29.24 -2.13
CA THR A 347 3.53 29.48 -2.31
C THR A 347 2.55 28.30 -2.42
N GLY A 348 2.95 27.07 -2.12
CA GLY A 348 2.01 25.92 -2.08
C GLY A 348 1.69 25.34 -3.46
N THR A 349 2.35 25.84 -4.50
CA THR A 349 2.50 25.25 -5.84
C THR A 349 3.98 25.16 -6.14
N ILE A 350 4.47 23.95 -6.45
CA ILE A 350 5.86 23.69 -6.80
C ILE A 350 6.05 24.16 -8.24
N ASP A 351 6.34 25.44 -8.51
CA ASP A 351 6.49 25.92 -9.89
C ASP A 351 7.11 27.33 -10.00
N ALA A 352 8.28 27.56 -9.39
CA ALA A 352 8.98 28.85 -9.54
C ALA A 352 10.36 28.79 -10.22
N PHE A 353 10.90 27.60 -10.53
CA PHE A 353 12.11 27.44 -11.35
C PHE A 353 11.93 26.36 -12.41
N ALA A 354 12.64 26.55 -13.54
CA ALA A 354 12.69 25.79 -14.80
C ALA A 354 11.70 24.62 -14.99
N ALA A 355 10.99 24.62 -16.13
CA ALA A 355 10.11 23.52 -16.56
C ALA A 355 10.82 22.15 -16.63
N GLU A 356 12.14 22.17 -16.66
CA GLU A 356 13.03 21.01 -16.73
C GLU A 356 14.10 21.09 -15.64
N GLN A 357 14.64 19.93 -15.27
CA GLN A 357 15.74 19.76 -14.33
C GLN A 357 16.78 18.83 -14.94
N GLN A 358 18.06 19.04 -14.64
CA GLN A 358 19.10 18.06 -14.96
C GLN A 358 19.46 17.25 -13.73
N ILE A 359 19.69 15.95 -13.91
CA ILE A 359 20.38 15.14 -12.92
C ILE A 359 21.88 15.41 -13.06
N ILE A 360 22.51 15.98 -12.03
CA ILE A 360 23.95 16.25 -12.03
C ILE A 360 24.72 14.94 -11.81
N ARG A 361 24.37 14.23 -10.74
CA ARG A 361 24.99 12.97 -10.33
C ARG A 361 24.08 12.20 -9.39
N VAL A 362 24.42 10.93 -9.21
CA VAL A 362 23.74 10.04 -8.28
C VAL A 362 24.78 9.39 -7.38
N PHE A 363 24.57 9.41 -6.07
CA PHE A 363 25.51 8.84 -5.10
C PHE A 363 24.78 8.16 -3.93
N VAL A 364 25.50 7.33 -3.18
CA VAL A 364 25.03 6.74 -1.92
C VAL A 364 25.67 7.51 -0.76
N GLY A 365 24.87 8.06 0.14
CA GLY A 365 25.39 8.83 1.28
C GLY A 365 24.40 8.95 2.43
N GLY A 366 24.83 9.52 3.55
CA GLY A 366 23.95 9.79 4.68
C GLY A 366 22.96 10.95 4.43
N PRO A 367 21.90 11.08 5.25
CA PRO A 367 21.06 12.28 5.24
C PRO A 367 21.90 13.52 5.58
N GLY A 368 21.56 14.66 4.99
CA GLY A 368 22.24 15.91 5.23
C GLY A 368 21.70 17.03 4.35
N ARG A 369 22.37 18.19 4.38
CA ARG A 369 22.05 19.35 3.54
C ARG A 369 22.79 19.33 2.23
N TRP A 370 22.21 19.88 1.18
CA TRP A 370 22.88 19.96 -0.12
C TRP A 370 24.22 20.70 0.00
N GLY A 371 25.23 20.27 -0.77
CA GLY A 371 26.57 20.89 -0.76
C GLY A 371 27.42 20.63 0.50
N THR A 372 26.90 19.90 1.50
CA THR A 372 27.73 19.44 2.62
C THR A 372 28.56 18.22 2.22
N ASP A 373 29.81 18.15 2.68
CA ASP A 373 30.66 16.99 2.46
C ASP A 373 30.11 15.81 3.28
N ARG A 374 29.44 14.88 2.60
CA ARG A 374 28.87 13.68 3.21
C ARG A 374 29.74 12.48 2.86
N PRO A 375 30.00 11.56 3.80
CA PRO A 375 30.70 10.33 3.46
C PRO A 375 29.90 9.59 2.39
N GLN A 376 30.50 9.47 1.21
CA GLN A 376 29.93 8.70 0.11
C GLN A 376 30.34 7.24 0.23
N HIS A 377 29.42 6.35 -0.12
CA HIS A 377 29.64 4.91 -0.14
C HIS A 377 29.72 4.41 -1.58
N THR A 378 30.50 3.35 -1.79
CA THR A 378 30.54 2.68 -3.10
C THR A 378 29.23 1.98 -3.38
N PHE A 379 28.75 2.02 -4.62
CA PHE A 379 27.52 1.30 -5.02
C PHE A 379 27.62 -0.22 -4.86
N GLY A 380 28.82 -0.78 -4.77
CA GLY A 380 29.05 -2.19 -4.51
C GLY A 380 28.53 -2.69 -3.16
N GLY A 381 28.25 -1.78 -2.22
CA GLY A 381 27.60 -2.09 -0.94
C GLY A 381 26.08 -2.23 -1.02
N LEU A 382 25.45 -1.87 -2.15
CA LEU A 382 24.03 -2.09 -2.36
C LEU A 382 23.77 -3.56 -2.72
N ASP A 383 22.64 -4.08 -2.23
CA ASP A 383 22.11 -5.34 -2.72
C ASP A 383 21.59 -5.19 -4.16
N ASP A 384 21.52 -6.31 -4.88
CA ASP A 384 21.18 -6.31 -6.31
C ASP A 384 19.77 -5.78 -6.60
N ILE A 385 18.81 -5.91 -5.67
CA ILE A 385 17.46 -5.36 -5.83
C ILE A 385 17.52 -3.84 -5.70
N THR A 386 18.09 -3.31 -4.62
CA THR A 386 18.23 -1.86 -4.44
C THR A 386 18.96 -1.22 -5.62
N ALA A 387 20.04 -1.85 -6.11
CA ALA A 387 20.77 -1.38 -7.29
C ALA A 387 19.91 -1.42 -8.57
N SER A 388 19.20 -2.53 -8.82
CA SER A 388 18.29 -2.66 -9.97
C SER A 388 17.18 -1.61 -9.94
N GLU A 389 16.59 -1.38 -8.77
CA GLU A 389 15.49 -0.44 -8.58
C GLU A 389 15.93 1.02 -8.71
N LEU A 390 17.13 1.35 -8.23
CA LEU A 390 17.76 2.64 -8.50
C LEU A 390 17.88 2.89 -10.02
N ILE A 391 18.44 1.93 -10.75
CA ILE A 391 18.64 2.07 -12.21
C ILE A 391 17.28 2.16 -12.91
N ARG A 392 16.31 1.33 -12.53
CA ARG A 392 14.94 1.34 -13.06
C ARG A 392 14.24 2.68 -12.86
N ASP A 393 14.40 3.29 -11.67
CA ASP A 393 13.80 4.58 -11.35
C ASP A 393 14.37 5.70 -12.22
N LEU A 394 15.68 5.71 -12.42
CA LEU A 394 16.35 6.74 -13.20
C LEU A 394 16.21 6.53 -14.72
N GLU A 395 16.20 5.30 -15.21
CA GLU A 395 15.89 5.01 -16.62
C GLU A 395 14.46 5.44 -16.99
N ALA A 396 13.49 5.31 -16.07
CA ALA A 396 12.12 5.76 -16.30
C ALA A 396 11.99 7.28 -16.49
N LEU A 397 13.02 8.06 -16.12
CA LEU A 397 13.04 9.49 -16.41
C LEU A 397 13.26 9.79 -17.90
N ARG A 398 13.88 8.86 -18.65
CA ARG A 398 14.14 9.00 -20.09
C ARG A 398 12.89 8.75 -20.95
N SER A 399 11.98 7.89 -20.49
CA SER A 399 10.79 7.45 -21.25
C SER A 399 9.65 8.44 -21.27
#